data_AF-A0A9E0XLI2-F1
#
_entry.id   AF-A0A9E0XLI2-F1
#
_cell.length_a   1.000
_cell.length_b   1.000
_cell.length_c   1.000
_cell.angle_alpha   90.00
_cell.angle_beta   90.00
_cell.angle_gamma   90.00
#
_symmetry.space_group_name_H-M   'P 1'
#
loop_
_entity.id
_entity.type
_entity.pdbx_description
1 polymer ?
#
loop_
_entity_poly.entity_id
_entity_poly.type
_entity_poly.pdbx_seq_one_letter_code
_entity_poly.pdbx_strand_id
1 'polypeptide(L)'
;MSTIKQYAQILSRMLLAFLLCCTVPLLCSFSKGHEKKNTQKANARQMEVWEKKLKALAAKRDWNEFGNLAVQVAKRGFHSGKLKKLVHKIQNPTLKAAVRTSEKMKKLSPDLGISFSELVHLSLFIDTELSSKIKKKGNYLSRAATDLPRAIEYDVESGLTFIHLKTEGVAKIGKGRKKLVTKSILYDPVKPELVANCSSTIPMADEMKALSALQGLPGIVETKAITKRKNAKKKIVYGLFCKYYPEGDLSNFLQKHPRMSLKKRMQIALELLKGLESMHEQGFV
;
A
#
# COMPACT_ATOMS: atom_id res chain seq x y z
N MET A 1 34.57 6.11 72.57
CA MET A 1 33.94 7.32 71.95
C MET A 1 34.07 7.40 70.42
N SER A 2 34.86 6.57 69.71
CA SER A 2 35.03 6.69 68.25
C SER A 2 33.88 6.09 67.41
N THR A 3 33.17 5.09 67.94
CA THR A 3 32.10 4.37 67.22
C THR A 3 30.85 5.23 66.97
N ILE A 4 30.45 6.10 67.90
CA ILE A 4 29.25 6.95 67.76
C ILE A 4 29.40 7.97 66.62
N LYS A 5 30.60 8.56 66.46
CA LYS A 5 30.87 9.50 65.34
C LYS A 5 30.79 8.81 63.97
N GLN A 6 31.19 7.54 63.92
CA GLN A 6 31.18 6.75 62.68
C GLN A 6 29.74 6.40 62.26
N TYR A 7 28.88 6.00 63.21
CA TYR A 7 27.45 5.77 62.94
C TYR A 7 26.71 7.04 62.52
N ALA A 8 27.00 8.19 63.14
CA ALA A 8 26.40 9.47 62.77
C ALA A 8 26.77 9.90 61.33
N GLN A 9 28.01 9.66 60.89
CA GLN A 9 28.42 9.92 59.51
C GLN A 9 27.75 8.99 58.50
N ILE A 10 27.58 7.70 58.84
CA ILE A 10 26.88 6.73 57.97
C ILE A 10 25.40 7.12 57.84
N LEU A 11 24.73 7.43 58.95
CA LEU A 11 23.33 7.88 58.95
C LEU A 11 23.14 9.18 58.17
N SER A 12 24.04 10.16 58.32
CA SER A 12 24.00 11.41 57.56
C SER A 12 24.15 11.16 56.04
N ARG A 13 25.06 10.28 55.63
CA ARG A 13 25.22 9.91 54.20
C ARG A 13 24.03 9.15 53.65
N MET A 14 23.43 8.26 54.44
CA MET A 14 22.21 7.53 54.04
C MET A 14 21.01 8.48 53.92
N LEU A 15 20.84 9.43 54.85
CA LEU A 15 19.77 10.42 54.77
C LEU A 15 19.93 11.33 53.55
N LEU A 16 21.16 11.76 53.25
CA LEU A 16 21.45 12.59 52.08
C LEU A 16 21.18 11.83 50.77
N ALA A 17 21.59 10.56 50.70
CA ALA A 17 21.32 9.70 49.54
C ALA A 17 19.81 9.45 49.36
N PHE A 18 19.07 9.26 50.46
CA PHE A 18 17.62 9.08 50.44
C PHE A 18 16.89 10.36 49.99
N LEU A 19 17.29 11.53 50.49
CA LEU A 19 16.75 12.82 50.07
C LEU A 19 17.04 13.13 48.59
N LEU A 20 18.23 12.79 48.09
CA LEU A 20 18.57 12.92 46.67
C LEU A 20 17.76 11.93 45.80
N CYS A 21 17.60 10.68 46.23
CA CYS A 21 16.78 9.69 45.51
C CYS A 21 15.28 10.02 45.49
N CYS A 22 14.74 10.67 46.54
CA CYS A 22 13.32 11.03 46.59
C CYS A 22 13.00 12.34 45.86
N THR A 23 13.93 13.29 45.77
CA THR A 23 13.68 14.60 45.14
C THR A 23 13.94 14.62 43.63
N VAL A 24 14.88 13.81 43.12
CA VAL A 24 15.21 13.73 41.69
C VAL A 24 14.03 13.25 40.81
N PRO A 25 13.22 12.24 41.20
CA PRO A 25 12.04 11.82 40.43
C PRO A 25 10.95 12.90 40.36
N LEU A 26 10.79 13.71 41.42
CA LEU A 26 9.81 14.79 41.49
C LEU A 26 10.21 15.98 40.60
N LEU A 27 11.49 16.36 40.60
CA LEU A 27 12.02 17.41 39.70
C LEU A 27 12.02 16.96 38.22
N CYS A 28 12.31 15.68 37.94
CA CYS A 28 12.18 15.12 36.58
C CYS A 28 10.72 15.10 36.09
N SER A 29 9.75 14.91 36.99
CA SER A 29 8.33 14.90 36.64
C SER A 29 7.79 16.31 36.34
N PHE A 30 8.28 17.34 37.05
CA PHE A 30 7.92 18.74 36.79
C PHE A 30 8.52 19.28 35.49
N SER A 31 9.79 18.94 35.19
CA SER A 31 10.44 19.32 33.92
C SER A 31 9.76 18.68 32.70
N LYS A 32 9.40 17.39 32.77
CA LYS A 32 8.68 16.67 31.70
C LYS A 32 7.28 17.23 31.40
N GLY A 33 6.65 17.91 32.37
CA GLY A 33 5.33 18.54 32.19
C GLY A 33 5.38 19.80 31.31
N HIS A 34 6.39 20.65 31.50
CA HIS A 34 6.58 21.86 30.69
C HIS A 34 7.04 21.55 29.25
N GLU A 35 7.93 20.56 29.10
CA GLU A 35 8.44 20.14 27.79
C GLU A 35 7.34 19.52 26.91
N LYS A 36 6.42 18.75 27.52
CA LYS A 36 5.24 18.21 26.82
C LYS A 36 4.28 19.30 26.32
N LYS A 37 4.01 20.34 27.13
CA LYS A 37 3.11 21.44 26.73
C LYS A 37 3.68 22.27 25.57
N ASN A 38 4.98 22.56 25.60
CA ASN A 38 5.64 23.29 24.51
C ASN A 38 5.65 22.49 23.21
N THR A 39 5.91 21.18 23.29
CA THR A 39 5.90 20.28 22.13
C THR A 39 4.50 20.18 21.50
N GLN A 40 3.45 20.08 22.32
CA GLN A 40 2.06 20.07 21.83
C GLN A 40 1.67 21.36 21.10
N LYS A 41 2.05 22.52 21.65
CA LYS A 41 1.76 23.83 21.04
C LYS A 41 2.52 24.02 19.72
N ALA A 42 3.78 23.57 19.66
CA ALA A 42 4.58 23.60 18.44
C ALA A 42 3.95 22.72 17.34
N ASN A 43 3.55 21.49 17.69
CA ASN A 43 2.88 20.58 16.76
C ASN A 43 1.54 21.15 16.25
N ALA A 44 0.75 21.78 17.13
CA ALA A 44 -0.51 22.41 16.73
C ALA A 44 -0.30 23.54 15.70
N ARG A 45 0.69 24.42 15.92
CA ARG A 45 1.04 25.48 14.97
C ARG A 45 1.51 24.92 13.63
N GLN A 46 2.36 23.89 13.66
CA GLN A 46 2.85 23.26 12.45
C GLN A 46 1.71 22.63 11.62
N MET A 47 0.75 22.02 12.30
CA MET A 47 -0.44 21.44 11.67
C MET A 47 -1.31 22.49 10.97
N GLU A 48 -1.52 23.64 11.61
CA GLU A 48 -2.27 24.77 11.01
C GLU A 48 -1.59 25.27 9.73
N VAL A 49 -0.26 25.40 9.75
CA VAL A 49 0.53 25.79 8.57
C VAL A 49 0.35 24.78 7.44
N TRP A 50 0.35 23.48 7.74
CA TRP A 50 0.13 22.45 6.72
C TRP A 50 -1.29 22.47 6.15
N GLU A 51 -2.31 22.62 6.99
CA GLU A 51 -3.69 22.75 6.51
C GLU A 51 -3.86 23.96 5.59
N LYS A 52 -3.26 25.10 5.93
CA LYS A 52 -3.29 26.30 5.09
C LYS A 52 -2.61 26.06 3.73
N LYS A 53 -1.46 25.38 3.71
CA LYS A 53 -0.76 25.02 2.47
C LYS A 53 -1.58 24.05 1.61
N LEU A 54 -2.14 23.00 2.20
CA LEU A 54 -2.99 22.03 1.48
C LEU A 54 -4.23 22.70 0.88
N LYS A 55 -4.88 23.61 1.61
CA LYS A 55 -6.00 24.41 1.09
C LYS A 55 -5.58 25.27 -0.11
N ALA A 56 -4.43 25.94 -0.01
CA ALA A 56 -3.92 26.78 -1.08
C ALA A 56 -3.60 25.96 -2.34
N LEU A 57 -2.98 24.78 -2.20
CA LEU A 57 -2.70 23.88 -3.32
C LEU A 57 -3.99 23.36 -3.97
N ALA A 58 -4.98 22.97 -3.15
CA ALA A 58 -6.28 22.54 -3.66
C ALA A 58 -7.03 23.66 -4.40
N ALA A 59 -6.93 24.90 -3.93
CA ALA A 59 -7.50 26.07 -4.61
C ALA A 59 -6.84 26.31 -5.98
N LYS A 60 -5.52 26.13 -6.05
CA LYS A 60 -4.74 26.21 -7.31
C LYS A 60 -4.89 24.98 -8.22
N ARG A 61 -5.54 23.92 -7.74
CA ARG A 61 -5.66 22.60 -8.42
C ARG A 61 -4.29 21.98 -8.73
N ASP A 62 -3.29 22.24 -7.89
CA ASP A 62 -1.97 21.62 -7.99
C ASP A 62 -1.99 20.28 -7.27
N TRP A 63 -2.51 19.26 -7.96
CA TRP A 63 -2.78 17.95 -7.36
C TRP A 63 -1.54 17.14 -7.03
N ASN A 64 -0.47 17.29 -7.83
CA ASN A 64 0.79 16.63 -7.57
C ASN A 64 1.43 17.16 -6.27
N GLU A 65 1.57 18.48 -6.14
CA GLU A 65 2.12 19.09 -4.92
C GLU A 65 1.21 18.85 -3.71
N PHE A 66 -0.12 18.89 -3.91
CA PHE A 66 -1.07 18.53 -2.86
C PHE A 66 -0.82 17.10 -2.35
N GLY A 67 -0.69 16.13 -3.27
CA GLY A 67 -0.45 14.73 -2.94
C GLY A 67 0.89 14.52 -2.23
N ASN A 68 1.96 15.13 -2.75
CA ASN A 68 3.29 15.12 -2.14
C ASN A 68 3.26 15.65 -0.70
N LEU A 69 2.65 16.82 -0.50
CA LEU A 69 2.52 17.41 0.83
C LEU A 69 1.67 16.52 1.75
N ALA A 70 0.55 15.98 1.26
CA ALA A 70 -0.31 15.08 2.03
C ALA A 70 0.41 13.81 2.52
N VAL A 71 1.28 13.23 1.68
CA VAL A 71 2.14 12.09 2.06
C VAL A 71 3.19 12.52 3.08
N GLN A 72 3.84 13.67 2.89
CA GLN A 72 4.86 14.19 3.81
C GLN A 72 4.31 14.44 5.21
N VAL A 73 3.15 15.09 5.32
CA VAL A 73 2.55 15.42 6.61
C VAL A 73 2.02 14.18 7.32
N ALA A 74 1.57 13.17 6.58
CA ALA A 74 1.13 11.89 7.16
C ALA A 74 2.25 11.17 7.91
N LYS A 75 3.48 11.21 7.37
CA LYS A 75 4.68 10.68 8.05
C LYS A 75 5.00 11.41 9.36
N ARG A 76 4.47 12.62 9.55
CA ARG A 76 4.65 13.46 10.75
C ARG A 76 3.42 13.44 11.69
N GLY A 77 2.55 12.45 11.58
CA GLY A 77 1.37 12.29 12.46
C GLY A 77 0.10 12.97 11.97
N PHE A 78 0.05 13.48 10.74
CA PHE A 78 -1.20 13.91 10.11
C PHE A 78 -2.03 12.69 9.67
N HIS A 79 -2.78 12.11 10.61
CA HIS A 79 -3.55 10.89 10.35
C HIS A 79 -4.65 11.09 9.28
N SER A 80 -5.05 9.98 8.65
CA SER A 80 -6.07 9.95 7.59
C SER A 80 -7.38 10.65 7.95
N GLY A 81 -7.83 10.56 9.22
CA GLY A 81 -9.03 11.25 9.70
C GLY A 81 -8.96 12.77 9.57
N LYS A 82 -7.78 13.38 9.78
CA LYS A 82 -7.59 14.83 9.61
C LYS A 82 -7.65 15.22 8.13
N LEU A 83 -7.04 14.42 7.26
CA LEU A 83 -7.09 14.64 5.81
C LEU A 83 -8.54 14.59 5.31
N LYS A 84 -9.31 13.58 5.71
CA LYS A 84 -10.74 13.47 5.35
C LYS A 84 -11.55 14.68 5.79
N LYS A 85 -11.37 15.13 7.04
CA LYS A 85 -12.03 16.34 7.56
C LYS A 85 -11.65 17.58 6.76
N LEU A 86 -10.36 17.72 6.41
CA LEU A 86 -9.88 18.83 5.59
C LEU A 86 -10.49 18.81 4.18
N VAL A 87 -10.49 17.66 3.51
CA VAL A 87 -11.11 17.48 2.18
C VAL A 87 -12.60 17.81 2.22
N HIS A 88 -13.31 17.39 3.26
CA HIS A 88 -14.72 17.73 3.44
C HIS A 88 -14.94 19.25 3.51
N LYS A 89 -14.08 19.98 4.25
CA LYS A 89 -14.11 21.45 4.35
C LYS A 89 -13.77 22.16 3.02
N ILE A 90 -12.84 21.62 2.23
CA ILE A 90 -12.43 22.22 0.94
C ILE A 90 -13.54 22.13 -0.11
N GLN A 91 -14.46 21.17 0.04
CA GLN A 91 -15.61 20.94 -0.84
C GLN A 91 -15.32 20.60 -2.32
N ASN A 92 -14.05 20.51 -2.74
CA ASN A 92 -13.67 20.18 -4.12
C ASN A 92 -14.10 18.74 -4.54
N PRO A 93 -14.78 18.57 -5.70
CA PRO A 93 -15.32 17.28 -6.13
C PRO A 93 -14.24 16.24 -6.49
N THR A 94 -13.18 16.63 -7.20
CA THR A 94 -12.06 15.75 -7.57
C THR A 94 -11.37 15.19 -6.34
N LEU A 95 -11.10 16.04 -5.35
CA LEU A 95 -10.47 15.64 -4.11
C LEU A 95 -11.38 14.72 -3.27
N LYS A 96 -12.68 15.01 -3.23
CA LYS A 96 -13.69 14.13 -2.61
C LYS A 96 -13.73 12.76 -3.29
N ALA A 97 -13.69 12.72 -4.62
CA ALA A 97 -13.68 11.47 -5.40
C ALA A 97 -12.43 10.65 -5.08
N ALA A 98 -11.24 11.27 -5.15
CA ALA A 98 -9.97 10.61 -4.81
C ALA A 98 -9.94 10.05 -3.38
N VAL A 99 -10.48 10.78 -2.40
CA VAL A 99 -10.64 10.28 -1.02
C VAL A 99 -11.56 9.07 -0.96
N ARG A 100 -12.73 9.11 -1.62
CA ARG A 100 -13.68 7.99 -1.65
C ARG A 100 -13.07 6.75 -2.31
N THR A 101 -12.40 6.92 -3.45
CA THR A 101 -11.71 5.82 -4.15
C THR A 101 -10.62 5.23 -3.26
N SER A 102 -9.84 6.07 -2.57
CA SER A 102 -8.80 5.64 -1.63
C SER A 102 -9.35 4.86 -0.45
N GLU A 103 -10.54 5.22 0.06
CA GLU A 103 -11.22 4.45 1.11
C GLU A 103 -11.61 3.05 0.63
N LYS A 104 -12.13 2.94 -0.60
CA LYS A 104 -12.46 1.64 -1.20
C LYS A 104 -11.20 0.80 -1.41
N MET A 105 -10.14 1.39 -1.97
CA MET A 105 -8.86 0.70 -2.14
C MET A 105 -8.29 0.21 -0.80
N LYS A 106 -8.35 1.03 0.25
CA LYS A 106 -7.83 0.65 1.58
C LYS A 106 -8.60 -0.51 2.22
N LYS A 107 -9.86 -0.74 1.82
CA LYS A 107 -10.69 -1.87 2.27
C LYS A 107 -10.35 -3.18 1.56
N LEU A 108 -9.60 -3.17 0.45
CA LEU A 108 -9.25 -4.39 -0.29
C LEU A 108 -8.42 -5.36 0.54
N SER A 109 -7.48 -4.84 1.34
CA SER A 109 -6.73 -5.64 2.30
C SER A 109 -6.12 -4.76 3.40
N PRO A 110 -6.05 -5.23 4.66
CA PRO A 110 -5.29 -4.53 5.70
C PRO A 110 -3.78 -4.43 5.38
N ASP A 111 -3.24 -5.39 4.62
CA ASP A 111 -1.80 -5.60 4.39
C ASP A 111 -1.24 -4.94 3.12
N LEU A 112 -1.94 -3.97 2.52
CA LEU A 112 -1.52 -3.38 1.24
C LEU A 112 -0.16 -2.67 1.24
N GLY A 113 0.46 -2.46 2.41
CA GLY A 113 1.75 -1.76 2.55
C GLY A 113 1.77 -0.37 1.91
N ILE A 114 0.61 0.29 1.86
CA ILE A 114 0.44 1.65 1.35
C ILE A 114 -0.46 2.45 2.30
N SER A 115 -0.05 3.69 2.56
CA SER A 115 -0.78 4.60 3.43
C SER A 115 -1.98 5.22 2.71
N PHE A 116 -2.93 5.73 3.49
CA PHE A 116 -4.11 6.39 2.94
C PHE A 116 -3.75 7.65 2.12
N SER A 117 -2.79 8.45 2.57
CA SER A 117 -2.36 9.65 1.85
C SER A 117 -1.70 9.33 0.52
N GLU A 118 -0.93 8.24 0.43
CA GLU A 118 -0.36 7.77 -0.83
C GLU A 118 -1.44 7.33 -1.81
N LEU A 119 -2.48 6.63 -1.33
CA LEU A 119 -3.63 6.26 -2.16
C LEU A 119 -4.37 7.51 -2.69
N VAL A 120 -4.52 8.55 -1.87
CA VAL A 120 -5.15 9.81 -2.29
C VAL A 120 -4.31 10.50 -3.37
N HIS A 121 -2.99 10.56 -3.19
CA HIS A 121 -2.08 11.13 -4.20
C HIS A 121 -2.15 10.35 -5.52
N LEU A 122 -2.11 9.02 -5.46
CA LEU A 122 -2.22 8.17 -6.66
C LEU A 122 -3.57 8.34 -7.36
N SER A 123 -4.67 8.38 -6.60
CA SER A 123 -6.01 8.57 -7.17
C SER A 123 -6.13 9.92 -7.86
N LEU A 124 -5.68 11.00 -7.20
CA LEU A 124 -5.64 12.34 -7.79
C LEU A 124 -4.83 12.36 -9.08
N PHE A 125 -3.65 11.75 -9.09
CA PHE A 125 -2.79 11.69 -10.26
C PHE A 125 -3.46 10.92 -11.41
N ILE A 126 -4.07 9.76 -11.12
CA ILE A 126 -4.78 8.95 -12.11
C ILE A 126 -5.94 9.72 -12.73
N ASP A 127 -6.74 10.39 -11.91
CA ASP A 127 -7.95 11.10 -12.34
C ASP A 127 -7.65 12.40 -13.11
N THR A 128 -6.45 12.99 -12.95
CA THR A 128 -6.18 14.36 -13.45
C THR A 128 -4.99 14.49 -14.40
N GLU A 129 -3.94 13.69 -14.22
CA GLU A 129 -2.66 13.88 -14.93
C GLU A 129 -2.26 12.70 -15.80
N LEU A 130 -2.74 11.49 -15.49
CA LEU A 130 -2.27 10.24 -16.10
C LEU A 130 -2.32 10.25 -17.63
N SER A 131 -3.43 10.69 -18.22
CA SER A 131 -3.62 10.72 -19.68
C SER A 131 -2.55 11.57 -20.38
N SER A 132 -2.21 12.73 -19.82
CA SER A 132 -1.16 13.61 -20.35
C SER A 132 0.24 13.03 -20.19
N LYS A 133 0.48 12.28 -19.10
CA LYS A 133 1.79 11.68 -18.79
C LYS A 133 2.05 10.44 -19.63
N ILE A 134 1.04 9.60 -19.88
CA ILE A 134 1.18 8.42 -20.75
C ILE A 134 1.59 8.85 -22.16
N LYS A 135 0.96 9.88 -22.72
CA LYS A 135 1.31 10.41 -24.05
C LYS A 135 2.78 10.85 -24.15
N LYS A 136 3.38 11.31 -23.05
CA LYS A 136 4.76 11.84 -23.02
C LYS A 136 5.81 10.82 -22.60
N LYS A 137 5.50 9.94 -21.64
CA LYS A 137 6.46 9.05 -20.95
C LYS A 137 6.18 7.56 -21.19
N GLY A 138 5.11 7.24 -21.92
CA GLY A 138 4.67 5.88 -22.19
C GLY A 138 3.80 5.29 -21.06
N ASN A 139 3.47 4.02 -21.24
CA ASN A 139 2.44 3.29 -20.48
C ASN A 139 2.87 2.84 -19.08
N TYR A 140 4.17 2.96 -18.76
CA TYR A 140 4.70 2.57 -17.45
C TYR A 140 5.40 3.75 -16.78
N LEU A 141 4.80 4.22 -15.69
CA LEU A 141 5.27 5.35 -14.92
C LEU A 141 5.95 4.85 -13.64
N SER A 142 7.28 4.72 -13.71
CA SER A 142 8.09 4.31 -12.57
C SER A 142 8.16 5.39 -11.49
N ARG A 143 8.34 4.97 -10.22
CA ARG A 143 8.51 5.88 -9.07
C ARG A 143 9.56 6.96 -9.31
N ALA A 144 10.72 6.54 -9.81
CA ALA A 144 11.86 7.42 -10.05
C ALA A 144 11.61 8.46 -11.15
N ALA A 145 10.62 8.24 -12.03
CA ALA A 145 10.34 9.12 -13.16
C ALA A 145 9.20 10.11 -12.90
N THR A 146 8.43 9.94 -11.83
CA THR A 146 7.20 10.70 -11.57
C THR A 146 7.06 11.22 -10.15
N ASP A 147 7.98 10.91 -9.24
CA ASP A 147 7.91 11.23 -7.81
C ASP A 147 6.63 10.73 -7.10
N LEU A 148 5.86 9.85 -7.76
CA LEU A 148 4.70 9.20 -7.17
C LEU A 148 5.14 8.21 -6.08
N PRO A 149 4.28 7.89 -5.12
CA PRO A 149 4.63 6.93 -4.07
C PRO A 149 4.72 5.49 -4.59
N ARG A 150 4.06 5.16 -5.70
CA ARG A 150 4.07 3.84 -6.35
C ARG A 150 4.19 3.99 -7.86
N ALA A 151 4.66 2.93 -8.51
CA ALA A 151 4.64 2.86 -9.96
C ALA A 151 3.21 2.61 -10.47
N ILE A 152 2.86 3.25 -11.57
CA ILE A 152 1.57 3.09 -12.26
C ILE A 152 1.82 2.49 -13.64
N GLU A 153 1.01 1.53 -14.03
CA GLU A 153 1.00 0.94 -15.37
C GLU A 153 -0.38 1.10 -15.98
N TYR A 154 -0.43 1.61 -17.21
CA TYR A 154 -1.65 1.77 -17.98
C TYR A 154 -1.62 0.80 -19.14
N ASP A 155 -2.62 -0.03 -19.26
CA ASP A 155 -2.79 -0.88 -20.43
C ASP A 155 -3.60 -0.13 -21.49
N VAL A 156 -3.01 0.11 -22.66
CA VAL A 156 -3.65 0.87 -23.73
C VAL A 156 -4.76 0.08 -24.41
N GLU A 157 -4.63 -1.24 -24.44
CA GLU A 157 -5.60 -2.11 -25.11
C GLU A 157 -6.90 -2.22 -24.30
N SER A 158 -6.81 -2.54 -23.01
CA SER A 158 -7.99 -2.63 -22.14
C SER A 158 -8.42 -1.31 -21.50
N GLY A 159 -7.59 -0.27 -21.56
CA GLY A 159 -7.80 1.00 -20.85
C GLY A 159 -7.66 0.90 -19.33
N LEU A 160 -7.20 -0.24 -18.80
CA LEU A 160 -7.09 -0.48 -17.37
C LEU A 160 -5.84 0.17 -16.77
N THR A 161 -5.96 0.64 -15.52
CA THR A 161 -4.85 1.27 -14.78
C THR A 161 -4.49 0.44 -13.56
N PHE A 162 -3.20 0.17 -13.38
CA PHE A 162 -2.67 -0.68 -12.31
C PHE A 162 -1.71 0.10 -11.42
N ILE A 163 -1.93 0.02 -10.10
CA ILE A 163 -1.02 0.55 -9.08
C ILE A 163 -0.19 -0.60 -8.52
N HIS A 164 1.13 -0.55 -8.70
CA HIS A 164 2.02 -1.60 -8.20
C HIS A 164 2.34 -1.44 -6.72
N LEU A 165 2.08 -2.47 -5.92
CA LEU A 165 2.36 -2.47 -4.47
C LEU A 165 3.79 -2.93 -4.13
N LYS A 166 4.59 -3.29 -5.14
CA LYS A 166 5.87 -4.00 -5.05
C LYS A 166 6.97 -3.28 -4.23
N THR A 167 6.81 -2.02 -3.86
CA THR A 167 7.96 -1.19 -3.50
C THR A 167 8.34 -1.17 -2.02
N GLU A 168 7.46 -1.46 -1.05
CA GLU A 168 7.81 -1.26 0.37
C GLU A 168 7.00 -2.20 1.29
N GLY A 169 7.66 -3.20 1.89
CA GLY A 169 7.08 -4.04 2.97
C GLY A 169 5.98 -5.03 2.57
N VAL A 170 5.47 -4.97 1.33
CA VAL A 170 4.47 -5.93 0.84
C VAL A 170 5.16 -7.22 0.39
N ALA A 171 4.78 -8.33 0.99
CA ALA A 171 5.26 -9.65 0.59
C ALA A 171 4.89 -9.93 -0.88
N LYS A 172 5.88 -10.42 -1.63
CA LYS A 172 5.62 -11.03 -2.95
C LYS A 172 4.66 -12.22 -2.77
N ILE A 173 3.80 -12.44 -3.75
CA ILE A 173 2.89 -13.60 -3.77
C ILE A 173 3.71 -14.88 -4.04
N GLY A 174 4.62 -14.81 -5.01
CA GLY A 174 5.45 -15.94 -5.39
C GLY A 174 6.67 -15.51 -6.20
N LYS A 175 7.72 -16.34 -6.19
CA LYS A 175 8.93 -16.14 -7.01
C LYS A 175 9.35 -17.48 -7.59
N GLY A 176 9.32 -17.58 -8.92
CA GLY A 176 9.94 -18.69 -9.65
C GLY A 176 11.32 -18.30 -10.19
N ARG A 177 11.94 -19.21 -10.93
CA ARG A 177 13.24 -18.98 -11.61
C ARG A 177 13.19 -17.81 -12.60
N LYS A 178 12.06 -17.68 -13.30
CA LYS A 178 11.89 -16.80 -14.48
C LYS A 178 10.81 -15.73 -14.29
N LYS A 179 10.03 -15.82 -13.21
CA LYS A 179 8.83 -15.03 -12.98
C LYS A 179 8.75 -14.56 -11.54
N LEU A 180 8.22 -13.36 -11.35
CA LEU A 180 7.92 -12.81 -10.04
C LEU A 180 6.45 -12.38 -10.00
N VAL A 181 5.71 -12.88 -9.01
CA VAL A 181 4.30 -12.56 -8.81
C VAL A 181 4.17 -11.64 -7.60
N THR A 182 3.51 -10.50 -7.80
CA THR A 182 3.32 -9.43 -6.81
C THR A 182 1.88 -8.95 -6.77
N LYS A 183 1.46 -8.29 -5.70
CA LYS A 183 0.15 -7.64 -5.63
C LYS A 183 0.17 -6.31 -6.39
N SER A 184 -0.92 -5.99 -7.08
CA SER A 184 -1.21 -4.67 -7.66
C SER A 184 -2.68 -4.35 -7.43
N ILE A 185 -3.07 -3.08 -7.48
CA ILE A 185 -4.47 -2.66 -7.44
C ILE A 185 -4.89 -2.34 -8.87
N LEU A 186 -5.94 -2.98 -9.37
CA LEU A 186 -6.68 -2.51 -10.54
C LEU A 186 -7.50 -1.30 -10.08
N TYR A 187 -7.11 -0.13 -10.56
CA TYR A 187 -7.75 1.13 -10.19
C TYR A 187 -9.10 1.26 -10.89
N ASP A 188 -10.13 1.45 -10.09
CA ASP A 188 -11.47 1.80 -10.53
C ASP A 188 -12.12 2.67 -9.43
N PRO A 189 -12.71 3.82 -9.76
CA PRO A 189 -13.31 4.73 -8.78
C PRO A 189 -14.55 4.15 -8.08
N VAL A 190 -15.23 3.20 -8.74
CA VAL A 190 -16.44 2.53 -8.26
C VAL A 190 -16.08 1.27 -7.48
N LYS A 191 -15.28 0.38 -8.07
CA LYS A 191 -14.98 -0.96 -7.56
C LYS A 191 -13.52 -1.32 -7.85
N PRO A 192 -12.56 -0.80 -7.07
CA PRO A 192 -11.16 -1.20 -7.23
C PRO A 192 -11.01 -2.69 -6.89
N GLU A 193 -10.03 -3.36 -7.50
CA GLU A 193 -9.79 -4.79 -7.29
C GLU A 193 -8.32 -5.05 -6.94
N LEU A 194 -8.07 -6.04 -6.08
CA LEU A 194 -6.71 -6.54 -5.89
C LEU A 194 -6.42 -7.56 -6.99
N VAL A 195 -5.28 -7.42 -7.66
CA VAL A 195 -4.86 -8.29 -8.77
C VAL A 195 -3.44 -8.81 -8.54
N ALA A 196 -3.16 -9.98 -9.07
CA ALA A 196 -1.82 -10.54 -9.13
C ALA A 196 -1.13 -10.04 -10.40
N ASN A 197 0.08 -9.50 -10.27
CA ASN A 197 0.95 -9.12 -11.38
C ASN A 197 2.11 -10.10 -11.46
N CYS A 198 2.09 -10.94 -12.49
CA CYS A 198 3.20 -11.79 -12.88
C CYS A 198 4.10 -11.03 -13.86
N SER A 199 5.37 -10.85 -13.49
CA SER A 199 6.36 -10.16 -14.31
C SER A 199 7.47 -11.11 -14.76
N SER A 200 7.81 -11.07 -16.05
CA SER A 200 8.93 -11.82 -16.63
C SER A 200 9.74 -10.97 -17.61
N THR A 201 11.01 -11.34 -17.79
CA THR A 201 11.88 -10.80 -18.86
C THR A 201 12.06 -11.78 -20.01
N ILE A 202 11.45 -12.95 -19.91
CA ILE A 202 11.51 -14.00 -20.94
C ILE A 202 10.26 -13.86 -21.80
N PRO A 203 10.38 -14.01 -23.14
CA PRO A 203 9.22 -14.05 -24.03
C PRO A 203 8.17 -15.05 -23.54
N MET A 204 6.90 -14.62 -23.56
CA MET A 204 5.75 -15.42 -23.09
C MET A 204 4.73 -15.62 -24.21
N ALA A 205 5.15 -15.67 -25.48
CA ALA A 205 4.22 -15.68 -26.62
C ALA A 205 3.20 -16.83 -26.53
N ASP A 206 3.66 -18.06 -26.26
CA ASP A 206 2.79 -19.23 -26.16
C ASP A 206 1.86 -19.17 -24.95
N GLU A 207 2.37 -18.73 -23.79
CA GLU A 207 1.55 -18.54 -22.60
C GLU A 207 0.51 -17.44 -22.79
N MET A 208 0.86 -16.33 -23.45
CA MET A 208 -0.09 -15.28 -23.78
C MET A 208 -1.18 -15.80 -24.72
N LYS A 209 -0.80 -16.57 -25.75
CA LYS A 209 -1.75 -17.21 -26.66
C LYS A 209 -2.70 -18.15 -25.90
N ALA A 210 -2.17 -18.97 -25.00
CA ALA A 210 -2.96 -19.88 -24.18
C ALA A 210 -3.93 -19.12 -23.26
N LEU A 211 -3.45 -18.10 -22.55
CA LEU A 211 -4.28 -17.32 -21.62
C LEU A 211 -5.36 -16.52 -22.33
N SER A 212 -5.09 -16.02 -23.53
CA SER A 212 -6.11 -15.37 -24.36
C SER A 212 -7.18 -16.36 -24.82
N ALA A 213 -6.80 -17.57 -25.24
CA ALA A 213 -7.75 -18.61 -25.66
C ALA A 213 -8.61 -19.16 -24.50
N LEU A 214 -8.03 -19.23 -23.30
CA LEU A 214 -8.69 -19.76 -22.11
C LEU A 214 -9.42 -18.67 -21.28
N GLN A 215 -9.49 -17.43 -21.79
CA GLN A 215 -10.03 -16.32 -21.03
C GLN A 215 -11.52 -16.51 -20.73
N GLY A 216 -11.88 -16.40 -19.44
CA GLY A 216 -13.27 -16.51 -18.99
C GLY A 216 -13.78 -17.95 -18.81
N LEU A 217 -12.97 -18.96 -19.14
CA LEU A 217 -13.37 -20.36 -18.96
C LEU A 217 -13.42 -20.76 -17.47
N PRO A 218 -14.39 -21.60 -17.06
CA PRO A 218 -14.47 -22.10 -15.70
C PRO A 218 -13.19 -22.82 -15.27
N GLY A 219 -12.81 -22.70 -13.99
CA GLY A 219 -11.61 -23.35 -13.46
C GLY A 219 -10.27 -22.73 -13.91
N ILE A 220 -10.27 -21.79 -14.86
CA ILE A 220 -9.06 -21.09 -15.31
C ILE A 220 -8.87 -19.77 -14.57
N VAL A 221 -7.61 -19.42 -14.32
CA VAL A 221 -7.24 -18.13 -13.72
C VAL A 221 -7.69 -16.99 -14.63
N GLU A 222 -8.51 -16.10 -14.11
CA GLU A 222 -9.03 -14.96 -14.86
C GLU A 222 -7.91 -13.95 -15.16
N THR A 223 -7.60 -13.79 -16.45
CA THR A 223 -6.66 -12.78 -16.96
C THR A 223 -7.38 -11.47 -17.19
N LYS A 224 -6.85 -10.38 -16.61
CA LYS A 224 -7.38 -9.01 -16.71
C LYS A 224 -6.71 -8.22 -17.83
N ALA A 225 -5.38 -8.31 -17.93
CA ALA A 225 -4.61 -7.59 -18.94
C ALA A 225 -3.24 -8.26 -19.16
N ILE A 226 -2.69 -8.08 -20.36
CA ILE A 226 -1.32 -8.48 -20.66
C ILE A 226 -0.57 -7.28 -21.21
N THR A 227 0.51 -6.89 -20.55
CA THR A 227 1.27 -5.70 -20.89
C THR A 227 2.69 -6.01 -21.33
N LYS A 228 3.25 -5.15 -22.16
CA LYS A 228 4.65 -5.19 -22.58
C LYS A 228 5.27 -3.83 -22.33
N ARG A 229 6.37 -3.78 -21.60
CA ARG A 229 7.08 -2.52 -21.30
C ARG A 229 8.59 -2.70 -21.33
N LYS A 230 9.34 -1.62 -21.55
CA LYS A 230 10.80 -1.62 -21.37
C LYS A 230 11.14 -1.19 -19.94
N ASN A 231 12.04 -1.91 -19.28
CA ASN A 231 12.58 -1.47 -18.00
C ASN A 231 13.72 -0.44 -18.18
N ALA A 232 14.30 0.04 -17.07
CA ALA A 232 15.42 0.98 -17.10
C ALA A 232 16.64 0.48 -17.89
N LYS A 233 16.84 -0.84 -17.99
CA LYS A 233 17.90 -1.48 -18.79
C LYS A 233 17.47 -1.75 -20.24
N LYS A 234 16.41 -1.10 -20.72
CA LYS A 234 15.80 -1.27 -22.05
C LYS A 234 15.37 -2.71 -22.39
N LYS A 235 15.34 -3.62 -21.40
CA LYS A 235 14.85 -4.99 -21.60
C LYS A 235 13.33 -5.01 -21.58
N ILE A 236 12.74 -5.80 -22.47
CA ILE A 236 11.30 -6.04 -22.46
C ILE A 236 10.94 -6.82 -21.20
N VAL A 237 9.94 -6.31 -20.49
CA VAL A 237 9.27 -6.94 -19.36
C VAL A 237 7.84 -7.18 -19.80
N TYR A 238 7.44 -8.44 -19.70
CA TYR A 238 6.06 -8.85 -19.88
C TYR A 238 5.36 -8.82 -18.53
N GLY A 239 4.20 -8.19 -18.46
CA GLY A 239 3.30 -8.17 -17.32
C GLY A 239 2.05 -8.96 -17.64
N LEU A 240 1.64 -9.82 -16.73
CA LEU A 240 0.37 -10.54 -16.78
C LEU A 240 -0.39 -10.20 -15.51
N PHE A 241 -1.53 -9.53 -15.67
CA PHE A 241 -2.42 -9.18 -14.57
C PHE A 241 -3.56 -10.19 -14.51
N CYS A 242 -3.68 -10.89 -13.39
CA CYS A 242 -4.73 -11.86 -13.14
C CYS A 242 -5.53 -11.47 -11.90
N LYS A 243 -6.73 -12.03 -11.77
CA LYS A 243 -7.48 -11.99 -10.51
C LYS A 243 -6.62 -12.49 -9.35
N TYR A 244 -6.68 -11.79 -8.23
CA TYR A 244 -6.02 -12.22 -7.01
C TYR A 244 -6.92 -13.19 -6.25
N TYR A 245 -6.36 -14.35 -5.88
CA TYR A 245 -7.02 -15.37 -5.07
C TYR A 245 -6.40 -15.34 -3.65
N PRO A 246 -7.10 -14.82 -2.64
CA PRO A 246 -6.55 -14.64 -1.29
C PRO A 246 -6.11 -15.94 -0.61
N GLU A 247 -6.74 -17.06 -0.95
CA GLU A 247 -6.45 -18.39 -0.40
C GLU A 247 -5.09 -18.95 -0.87
N GLY A 248 -4.49 -18.36 -1.92
CA GLY A 248 -3.23 -18.81 -2.48
C GLY A 248 -3.39 -20.08 -3.32
N ASP A 249 -2.34 -20.91 -3.35
CA ASP A 249 -2.37 -22.19 -4.03
C ASP A 249 -3.12 -23.26 -3.23
N LEU A 250 -3.66 -24.24 -3.95
CA LEU A 250 -4.49 -25.29 -3.36
C LEU A 250 -3.72 -26.16 -2.35
N SER A 251 -2.42 -26.38 -2.53
CA SER A 251 -1.62 -27.19 -1.60
C SER A 251 -1.55 -26.53 -0.22
N ASN A 252 -1.17 -25.24 -0.19
CA ASN A 252 -1.13 -24.46 1.04
C ASN A 252 -2.52 -24.30 1.67
N PHE A 253 -3.57 -24.14 0.85
CA PHE A 253 -4.94 -24.10 1.35
C PHE A 253 -5.33 -25.41 2.04
N LEU A 254 -5.08 -26.57 1.41
CA LEU A 254 -5.39 -27.88 1.99
C LEU A 254 -4.62 -28.13 3.29
N GLN A 255 -3.35 -27.71 3.38
CA GLN A 255 -2.55 -27.83 4.60
C GLN A 255 -3.12 -27.00 5.76
N LYS A 256 -3.64 -25.79 5.49
CA LYS A 256 -4.30 -24.94 6.49
C LYS A 256 -5.67 -25.46 6.92
N HIS A 257 -6.29 -26.29 6.10
CA HIS A 257 -7.65 -26.80 6.32
C HIS A 257 -7.71 -28.34 6.34
N PRO A 258 -7.01 -29.01 7.27
CA PRO A 258 -6.93 -30.48 7.28
C PRO A 258 -8.29 -31.15 7.51
N ARG A 259 -9.20 -30.48 8.24
CA ARG A 259 -10.55 -30.98 8.57
C ARG A 259 -11.64 -30.56 7.57
N MET A 260 -11.28 -30.31 6.32
CA MET A 260 -12.24 -29.94 5.28
C MET A 260 -13.25 -31.07 5.01
N SER A 261 -14.55 -30.73 4.95
CA SER A 261 -15.63 -31.68 4.70
C SER A 261 -15.53 -32.35 3.32
N LEU A 262 -16.04 -33.58 3.22
CA LEU A 262 -16.07 -34.33 1.96
C LEU A 262 -16.78 -33.55 0.85
N LYS A 263 -17.92 -32.92 1.16
CA LYS A 263 -18.67 -32.07 0.22
C LYS A 263 -17.78 -30.95 -0.37
N LYS A 264 -16.98 -30.27 0.45
CA LYS A 264 -16.11 -29.20 -0.04
C LYS A 264 -14.95 -29.73 -0.88
N ARG A 265 -14.38 -30.89 -0.53
CA ARG A 265 -13.35 -31.57 -1.34
C ARG A 265 -13.90 -31.97 -2.71
N MET A 266 -15.10 -32.57 -2.74
CA MET A 266 -15.78 -32.93 -3.99
C MET A 266 -16.06 -31.70 -4.86
N GLN A 267 -16.48 -30.58 -4.26
CA GLN A 267 -16.68 -29.33 -4.99
C GLN A 267 -15.38 -28.84 -5.64
N ILE A 268 -14.25 -28.85 -4.90
CA ILE A 268 -12.95 -28.45 -5.46
C ILE A 268 -12.54 -29.38 -6.61
N ALA A 269 -12.68 -30.70 -6.43
CA ALA A 269 -12.36 -31.67 -7.46
C ALA A 269 -13.20 -31.45 -8.73
N LEU A 270 -14.51 -31.20 -8.59
CA LEU A 270 -15.39 -30.91 -9.73
C LEU A 270 -14.97 -29.65 -10.48
N GLU A 271 -14.62 -28.57 -9.77
CA GLU A 271 -14.15 -27.33 -10.41
C GLU A 271 -12.80 -27.50 -11.12
N LEU A 272 -11.90 -28.34 -10.59
CA LEU A 272 -10.66 -28.71 -11.27
C LEU A 272 -10.93 -29.51 -12.56
N LEU A 273 -11.84 -30.49 -12.51
CA LEU A 273 -12.21 -31.28 -13.69
C LEU A 273 -12.81 -30.42 -14.79
N LYS A 274 -13.71 -29.49 -14.45
CA LYS A 274 -14.25 -28.51 -15.42
C LYS A 274 -13.17 -27.64 -16.06
N GLY A 275 -12.16 -27.23 -15.27
CA GLY A 275 -11.02 -26.48 -15.79
C GLY A 275 -10.19 -27.30 -16.78
N LEU A 276 -9.93 -28.57 -16.47
CA LEU A 276 -9.20 -29.48 -17.36
C LEU A 276 -9.99 -29.78 -18.64
N GLU A 277 -11.29 -30.02 -18.53
CA GLU A 277 -12.20 -30.18 -19.67
C GLU A 277 -12.16 -28.93 -20.57
N SER A 278 -12.27 -27.75 -19.99
CA SER A 278 -12.18 -26.47 -20.71
C SER A 278 -10.83 -26.29 -21.42
N MET A 279 -9.72 -26.71 -20.81
CA MET A 279 -8.40 -26.68 -21.47
C MET A 279 -8.34 -27.65 -22.64
N HIS A 280 -8.83 -28.87 -22.45
CA HIS A 280 -8.82 -29.92 -23.46
C HIS A 280 -9.64 -29.54 -24.70
N GLU A 281 -10.84 -28.99 -24.51
CA GLU A 281 -11.71 -28.49 -25.59
C GLU A 281 -11.04 -27.39 -26.42
N GLN A 282 -10.17 -26.59 -25.80
CA GLN A 282 -9.40 -25.54 -26.47
C GLN A 282 -8.07 -26.05 -27.06
N GLY A 283 -7.79 -27.36 -26.97
CA GLY A 283 -6.57 -27.97 -27.51
C GLY A 283 -5.32 -27.74 -26.65
N PHE A 284 -5.48 -27.42 -25.37
CA PHE A 284 -4.39 -27.30 -24.41
C PHE A 284 -4.28 -28.56 -23.54
N VAL A 285 -3.04 -28.91 -23.19
CA VAL A 285 -2.69 -30.02 -22.28
C VAL A 285 -2.12 -29.45 -21.00
#